data_AF-A0A162LMX6-F1
#
_entry.id   AF-A0A162LMX6-F1
#
_cell.length_a   1.000
_cell.length_b   1.000
_cell.length_c   1.000
_cell.angle_alpha   90.00
_cell.angle_beta   90.00
_cell.angle_gamma   90.00
#
_symmetry.space_group_name_H-M   'P 1'
#
loop_
_entity.id
_entity.type
_entity.pdbx_description
1 polymer ?
#
loop_
_entity_poly.entity_id
_entity_poly.type
_entity_poly.pdbx_seq_one_letter_code
_entity_poly.pdbx_strand_id
1 'polypeptide(L)'
;MSTRHYFPSTAANTLVPRALRALTAANPHLTLEEAQRVVSHKHHDESRVSIIGGGGSGHEPAWSGFVGDGLLSAAACGDIFASPSASQVLAAMETAPSAKGILLLITNYTGDRLHFGLAAEKARAKAALSNAAGSGRIAIVAATDDVSIGRSQCARVGRRGLPGHIFTMKILGSAAAEGWPFEECVRLAEAVNAQTVSIGSALDHCSVPGRQHQSVAEDTCIIGAGIHNEPGRLMLTPFPSVDEIIKECLGLLCDQNDPERAFAKFDSGDEVLMLINNYGGLSALELGALTDEVQSQLAKRYGVKPCRTMAGAFETSLNAPGFSISLANLSAAARQCATTVPKLLELFDRPTTAVSWPNIVAPSRTTKAFTAQNTNGVNGRHAHQIQEPEKRPAADIFGAEGGFPVDATLLESAVRSACKAAISSEPHLTKWDMIMGDGDCGEAVKDLCEAVLRSLDNGAASEGSLLSFLGILGQTVDEMGGTLGAIFGIFISAFYAALARHANQEFPSLKSNEDAVEHLSLSVASAVQSLQGHTPAREGDRTVMDVLIPFADMYATTQDFAAAVKLAGNKALATRWIKPSLGRASYVGDAATREVPDPGAWALYEILWGLGQGLGMDVPRVNRDDV
;
A
#
# COMPACT_ATOMS: atom_id res chain seq x y z
N MET A 1 1.25 6.92 -16.05
CA MET A 1 0.30 7.45 -15.03
C MET A 1 -0.99 8.00 -15.63
N SER A 2 -2.08 8.08 -14.86
CA SER A 2 -3.33 8.72 -15.34
C SER A 2 -3.16 10.24 -15.45
N THR A 3 -3.41 10.78 -16.63
CA THR A 3 -3.54 12.24 -16.88
C THR A 3 -4.98 12.73 -16.71
N ARG A 4 -5.90 11.83 -16.34
CA ARG A 4 -7.32 12.13 -16.19
C ARG A 4 -7.58 12.79 -14.84
N HIS A 5 -8.41 13.83 -14.87
CA HIS A 5 -8.91 14.55 -13.71
C HIS A 5 -10.43 14.51 -13.71
N TYR A 6 -11.05 14.44 -12.53
CA TYR A 6 -12.51 14.52 -12.41
C TYR A 6 -13.06 15.91 -12.79
N PHE A 7 -12.26 16.95 -12.58
CA PHE A 7 -12.61 18.31 -12.97
C PHE A 7 -11.94 18.65 -14.31
N PRO A 8 -12.66 19.33 -15.23
CA PRO A 8 -12.10 19.71 -16.52
C PRO A 8 -10.96 20.73 -16.34
N SER A 9 -10.10 20.87 -17.36
CA SER A 9 -8.98 21.81 -17.37
C SER A 9 -9.38 23.26 -17.09
N THR A 10 -10.60 23.66 -17.48
CA THR A 10 -11.17 24.99 -17.22
C THR A 10 -11.40 25.28 -15.73
N ALA A 11 -11.43 24.25 -14.88
CA ALA A 11 -11.67 24.38 -13.46
C ALA A 11 -10.41 24.72 -12.64
N ALA A 12 -9.21 24.74 -13.24
CA ALA A 12 -7.93 24.89 -12.53
C ALA A 12 -7.92 26.04 -11.50
N ASN A 13 -8.45 27.21 -11.86
CA ASN A 13 -8.51 28.39 -10.98
C ASN A 13 -9.63 28.34 -9.92
N THR A 14 -10.52 27.36 -9.99
CA THR A 14 -11.66 27.18 -9.06
C THR A 14 -11.48 26.01 -8.11
N LEU A 15 -10.50 25.14 -8.35
CA LEU A 15 -10.23 23.95 -7.54
C LEU A 15 -9.83 24.34 -6.11
N VAL A 16 -8.88 25.28 -5.97
CA VAL A 16 -8.38 25.69 -4.65
C VAL A 16 -9.51 26.24 -3.76
N PRO A 17 -10.31 27.25 -4.17
CA PRO A 17 -11.43 27.72 -3.34
C PRO A 17 -12.45 26.62 -3.01
N ARG A 18 -12.74 25.70 -3.94
CA ARG A 18 -13.65 24.57 -3.69
C ARG A 18 -13.10 23.63 -2.62
N ALA A 19 -11.83 23.28 -2.69
CA ALA A 19 -11.15 22.43 -1.71
C ALA A 19 -11.14 23.08 -0.33
N LEU A 20 -10.81 24.38 -0.24
CA LEU A 20 -10.82 25.12 1.02
C LEU A 20 -12.23 25.23 1.64
N ARG A 21 -13.27 25.48 0.82
CA ARG A 21 -14.66 25.46 1.31
C ARG A 21 -15.06 24.09 1.86
N ALA A 22 -14.67 23.01 1.20
CA ALA A 22 -14.95 21.66 1.67
C ALA A 22 -14.24 21.39 3.01
N LEU A 23 -12.97 21.76 3.12
CA LEU A 23 -12.17 21.64 4.34
C LEU A 23 -12.85 22.36 5.51
N THR A 24 -13.22 23.64 5.35
CA THR A 24 -13.80 24.42 6.46
C THR A 24 -15.25 24.05 6.75
N ALA A 25 -16.03 23.61 5.75
CA ALA A 25 -17.39 23.12 5.99
C ALA A 25 -17.41 21.81 6.79
N ALA A 26 -16.43 20.93 6.56
CA ALA A 26 -16.29 19.67 7.31
C ALA A 26 -15.73 19.88 8.72
N ASN A 27 -15.07 21.01 9.00
CA ASN A 27 -14.30 21.23 10.22
C ASN A 27 -14.66 22.59 10.88
N PRO A 28 -15.66 22.62 11.79
CA PRO A 28 -16.23 23.86 12.31
C PRO A 28 -15.30 24.75 13.17
N HIS A 29 -14.13 24.23 13.55
CA HIS A 29 -13.08 24.99 14.25
C HIS A 29 -12.20 25.80 13.29
N LEU A 30 -12.40 25.68 11.97
CA LEU A 30 -11.71 26.44 10.94
C LEU A 30 -12.60 27.55 10.38
N THR A 31 -11.95 28.63 9.93
CA THR A 31 -12.57 29.74 9.20
C THR A 31 -11.88 29.95 7.86
N LEU A 32 -12.65 30.35 6.84
CA LEU A 32 -12.15 30.63 5.49
C LEU A 32 -12.37 32.10 5.15
N GLU A 33 -11.28 32.83 4.89
CA GLU A 33 -11.32 34.10 4.15
C GLU A 33 -11.13 33.77 2.66
N GLU A 34 -12.25 33.56 1.97
CA GLU A 34 -12.27 32.98 0.63
C GLU A 34 -11.60 33.89 -0.40
N ALA A 35 -11.75 35.21 -0.28
CA ALA A 35 -11.18 36.16 -1.22
C ALA A 35 -9.64 36.16 -1.20
N GLN A 36 -9.06 35.85 -0.04
CA GLN A 36 -7.60 35.73 0.14
C GLN A 36 -7.12 34.27 0.19
N ARG A 37 -8.02 33.29 0.15
CA ARG A 37 -7.73 31.85 0.26
C ARG A 37 -6.90 31.54 1.51
N VAL A 38 -7.34 32.09 2.64
CA VAL A 38 -6.71 31.89 3.95
C VAL A 38 -7.62 31.01 4.80
N VAL A 39 -7.04 29.96 5.37
CA VAL A 39 -7.69 29.15 6.40
C VAL A 39 -7.05 29.48 7.73
N SER A 40 -7.86 29.74 8.76
CA SER A 40 -7.38 30.08 10.10
C SER A 40 -8.15 29.34 11.19
N HIS A 41 -7.55 29.23 12.37
CA HIS A 41 -8.19 28.65 13.55
C HIS A 41 -9.20 29.63 14.15
N LYS A 42 -10.46 29.23 14.25
CA LYS A 42 -11.57 30.08 14.72
C LYS A 42 -11.39 30.58 16.16
N HIS A 43 -10.73 29.79 16.99
CA HIS A 43 -10.52 30.05 18.41
C HIS A 43 -9.05 30.36 18.72
N HIS A 44 -8.37 31.04 17.80
CA HIS A 44 -6.96 31.41 17.94
C HIS A 44 -6.68 32.20 19.23
N ASP A 45 -5.61 31.83 19.95
CA ASP A 45 -5.17 32.45 21.21
C ASP A 45 -4.01 33.43 20.94
N GLU A 46 -4.32 34.72 20.91
CA GLU A 46 -3.34 35.80 20.64
C GLU A 46 -2.26 35.94 21.73
N SER A 47 -2.44 35.34 22.90
CA SER A 47 -1.47 35.40 24.00
C SER A 47 -0.22 34.54 23.75
N ARG A 48 -0.24 33.73 22.69
CA ARG A 48 0.82 32.81 22.28
C ARG A 48 1.49 33.28 20.99
N VAL A 49 2.61 32.66 20.66
CA VAL A 49 3.25 32.84 19.35
C VAL A 49 2.33 32.26 18.26
N SER A 50 2.02 33.03 17.22
CA SER A 50 1.27 32.50 16.06
C SER A 50 2.21 31.82 15.09
N ILE A 51 1.82 30.63 14.61
CA ILE A 51 2.54 29.91 13.57
C ILE A 51 1.72 29.98 12.29
N ILE A 52 2.28 30.57 11.24
CA ILE A 52 1.60 30.73 9.96
C ILE A 52 2.37 29.98 8.89
N GLY A 53 1.69 29.06 8.23
CA GLY A 53 2.21 28.31 7.09
C GLY A 53 1.65 28.80 5.77
N GLY A 54 2.08 28.16 4.69
CA GLY A 54 1.46 28.34 3.38
C GLY A 54 2.43 28.13 2.23
N GLY A 55 1.88 28.17 1.03
CA GLY A 55 2.58 27.86 -0.21
C GLY A 55 1.61 27.66 -1.37
N GLY A 56 2.12 27.17 -2.50
CA GLY A 56 1.27 26.72 -3.60
C GLY A 56 0.30 25.63 -3.16
N SER A 57 -0.86 25.57 -3.81
CA SER A 57 -1.80 24.45 -3.62
C SER A 57 -1.37 23.23 -4.44
N GLY A 58 -1.98 22.07 -4.20
CA GLY A 58 -1.62 20.81 -4.85
C GLY A 58 -0.68 19.92 -4.03
N HIS A 59 -0.47 20.27 -2.76
CA HIS A 59 0.31 19.51 -1.79
C HIS A 59 -0.52 19.04 -0.60
N GLU A 60 -1.85 19.05 -0.74
CA GLU A 60 -2.76 18.72 0.36
C GLU A 60 -2.41 17.34 0.96
N PRO A 61 -2.38 17.20 2.30
CA PRO A 61 -2.97 18.12 3.27
C PRO A 61 -2.14 19.37 3.63
N ALA A 62 -0.88 19.48 3.20
CA ALA A 62 -0.12 20.72 3.37
C ALA A 62 -0.77 21.84 2.54
N TRP A 63 -1.08 23.02 3.09
CA TRP A 63 -0.84 23.49 4.46
C TRP A 63 -2.12 23.58 5.30
N SER A 64 -3.26 23.81 4.64
CA SER A 64 -4.52 24.15 5.31
C SER A 64 -5.09 23.01 6.17
N GLY A 65 -4.76 21.75 5.86
CA GLY A 65 -5.11 20.59 6.68
C GLY A 65 -4.37 20.54 8.03
N PHE A 66 -3.32 21.35 8.20
CA PHE A 66 -2.54 21.45 9.44
C PHE A 66 -2.91 22.65 10.32
N VAL A 67 -3.97 23.40 9.98
CA VAL A 67 -4.49 24.47 10.84
C VAL A 67 -5.24 23.86 12.02
N GLY A 68 -4.84 24.23 13.23
CA GLY A 68 -5.37 23.68 14.48
C GLY A 68 -4.45 23.90 15.67
N ASP A 69 -4.98 23.72 16.88
CA ASP A 69 -4.24 23.82 18.14
C ASP A 69 -3.04 22.87 18.13
N GLY A 70 -1.84 23.37 18.44
CA GLY A 70 -0.61 22.58 18.46
C GLY A 70 0.10 22.43 17.11
N LEU A 71 -0.42 23.02 16.04
CA LEU A 71 0.20 23.09 14.71
C LEU A 71 0.13 24.54 14.16
N LEU A 72 -0.59 24.81 13.06
CA LEU A 72 -0.67 26.13 12.44
C LEU A 72 -1.86 26.94 12.98
N SER A 73 -1.65 28.22 13.24
CA SER A 73 -2.70 29.19 13.55
C SER A 73 -3.48 29.60 12.28
N ALA A 74 -2.77 29.73 11.15
CA ALA A 74 -3.35 30.00 9.84
C ALA A 74 -2.47 29.50 8.69
N ALA A 75 -3.06 29.33 7.52
CA ALA A 75 -2.37 28.95 6.29
C ALA A 75 -2.81 29.84 5.11
N ALA A 76 -1.84 30.41 4.39
CA ALA A 76 -2.08 31.14 3.14
C ALA A 76 -1.92 30.20 1.93
N CYS A 77 -2.97 30.05 1.12
CA CYS A 77 -3.00 29.10 0.02
C CYS A 77 -2.94 29.81 -1.35
N GLY A 78 -1.88 29.55 -2.11
CA GLY A 78 -1.70 30.07 -3.46
C GLY A 78 -2.48 29.29 -4.53
N ASP A 79 -2.21 29.58 -5.80
CA ASP A 79 -2.67 28.73 -6.92
C ASP A 79 -1.88 27.41 -6.94
N ILE A 80 -2.28 26.46 -7.80
CA ILE A 80 -1.61 25.17 -7.91
C ILE A 80 -0.14 25.37 -8.32
N PHE A 81 0.78 24.96 -7.44
CA PHE A 81 2.24 25.12 -7.56
C PHE A 81 2.72 26.57 -7.73
N ALA A 82 1.99 27.53 -7.17
CA ALA A 82 2.39 28.94 -7.15
C ALA A 82 2.20 29.53 -5.75
N SER A 83 3.26 30.11 -5.19
CA SER A 83 3.24 30.80 -3.89
C SER A 83 2.02 31.72 -3.73
N PRO A 84 1.42 31.81 -2.53
CA PRO A 84 0.46 32.85 -2.23
C PRO A 84 1.13 34.23 -2.39
N SER A 85 0.35 35.22 -2.77
CA SER A 85 0.81 36.60 -2.83
C SER A 85 1.03 37.17 -1.43
N ALA A 86 1.85 38.24 -1.33
CA ALA A 86 2.11 38.90 -0.05
C ALA A 86 0.83 39.45 0.63
N SER A 87 -0.22 39.79 -0.13
CA SER A 87 -1.50 40.21 0.45
C SER A 87 -2.24 39.06 1.12
N GLN A 88 -2.19 37.86 0.54
CA GLN A 88 -2.79 36.68 1.15
C GLN A 88 -2.03 36.27 2.42
N VAL A 89 -0.70 36.33 2.40
CA VAL A 89 0.12 36.08 3.60
C VAL A 89 -0.18 37.11 4.70
N LEU A 90 -0.28 38.40 4.35
CA LEU A 90 -0.70 39.43 5.31
C LEU A 90 -2.09 39.16 5.89
N ALA A 91 -3.06 38.73 5.06
CA ALA A 91 -4.39 38.36 5.54
C ALA A 91 -4.34 37.16 6.49
N ALA A 92 -3.46 36.17 6.25
CA ALA A 92 -3.21 35.09 7.21
C ALA A 92 -2.64 35.60 8.54
N MET A 93 -1.74 36.59 8.51
CA MET A 93 -1.21 37.24 9.71
C MET A 93 -2.28 38.03 10.48
N GLU A 94 -3.20 38.68 9.75
CA GLU A 94 -4.29 39.47 10.34
C GLU A 94 -5.42 38.60 10.91
N THR A 95 -5.63 37.39 10.37
CA THR A 95 -6.62 36.43 10.90
C THR A 95 -6.09 35.62 12.08
N ALA A 96 -4.78 35.60 12.32
CA ALA A 96 -4.13 34.95 13.46
C ALA A 96 -3.11 35.86 14.16
N PRO A 97 -3.53 37.01 14.70
CA PRO A 97 -2.63 37.98 15.33
C PRO A 97 -1.97 37.42 16.61
N SER A 98 -0.84 37.98 17.02
CA SER A 98 -0.14 37.56 18.25
C SER A 98 0.46 38.73 19.00
N ALA A 99 0.28 38.71 20.33
CA ALA A 99 0.95 39.62 21.25
C ALA A 99 2.42 39.21 21.53
N LYS A 100 2.82 37.98 21.21
CA LYS A 100 4.17 37.45 21.45
C LYS A 100 5.06 37.48 20.20
N GLY A 101 4.46 37.42 19.02
CA GLY A 101 5.14 37.44 17.72
C GLY A 101 4.63 36.35 16.78
N ILE A 102 4.99 36.48 15.51
CA ILE A 102 4.54 35.60 14.42
C ILE A 102 5.75 34.87 13.81
N LEU A 103 5.65 33.55 13.67
CA LEU A 103 6.60 32.72 12.94
C LEU A 103 5.97 32.27 11.62
N LEU A 104 6.62 32.62 10.51
CA LEU A 104 6.27 32.19 9.17
C LEU A 104 7.06 30.92 8.84
N LEU A 105 6.37 29.78 8.74
CA LEU A 105 6.94 28.52 8.25
C LEU A 105 6.68 28.40 6.76
N ILE A 106 7.74 28.23 5.97
CA ILE A 106 7.65 28.13 4.51
C ILE A 106 8.55 27.03 3.98
N THR A 107 8.27 26.54 2.78
CA THR A 107 9.26 25.79 2.00
C THR A 107 10.28 26.74 1.37
N ASN A 108 11.51 26.28 1.16
CA ASN A 108 12.56 27.12 0.59
C ASN A 108 12.50 27.19 -0.94
N TYR A 109 11.44 27.80 -1.45
CA TYR A 109 11.26 28.16 -2.85
C TYR A 109 11.28 29.67 -3.04
N THR A 110 11.82 30.15 -4.17
CA THR A 110 12.01 31.58 -4.43
C THR A 110 10.72 32.39 -4.30
N GLY A 111 9.60 31.86 -4.82
CA GLY A 111 8.29 32.51 -4.72
C GLY A 111 7.86 32.70 -3.26
N ASP A 112 7.91 31.63 -2.47
CA ASP A 112 7.53 31.66 -1.05
C ASP A 112 8.45 32.59 -0.25
N ARG A 113 9.78 32.50 -0.46
CA ARG A 113 10.74 33.40 0.20
C ARG A 113 10.43 34.88 -0.04
N LEU A 114 10.14 35.25 -1.29
CA LEU A 114 9.90 36.64 -1.66
C LEU A 114 8.54 37.13 -1.16
N HIS A 115 7.48 36.35 -1.32
CA HIS A 115 6.13 36.78 -0.92
C HIS A 115 5.95 36.81 0.60
N PHE A 116 6.44 35.82 1.33
CA PHE A 116 6.40 35.83 2.79
C PHE A 116 7.37 36.85 3.39
N GLY A 117 8.54 37.04 2.78
CA GLY A 117 9.46 38.13 3.14
C GLY A 117 8.83 39.51 2.98
N LEU A 118 8.19 39.77 1.84
CA LEU A 118 7.48 41.03 1.60
C LEU A 118 6.31 41.24 2.56
N ALA A 119 5.56 40.19 2.90
CA ALA A 119 4.50 40.25 3.90
C ALA A 119 5.05 40.59 5.29
N ALA A 120 6.16 39.96 5.70
CA ALA A 120 6.83 40.27 6.95
C ALA A 120 7.27 41.74 7.03
N GLU A 121 7.90 42.27 5.98
CA GLU A 121 8.31 43.68 5.94
C GLU A 121 7.11 44.64 6.01
N LYS A 122 6.03 44.34 5.28
CA LYS A 122 4.80 45.14 5.33
C LYS A 122 4.15 45.12 6.71
N ALA A 123 4.13 43.98 7.38
CA ALA A 123 3.62 43.85 8.74
C ALA A 123 4.49 44.61 9.76
N ARG A 124 5.83 44.53 9.64
CA ARG A 124 6.77 45.33 10.44
C ARG A 124 6.56 46.83 10.25
N ALA A 125 6.39 47.27 9.00
CA ALA A 125 6.11 48.68 8.68
C ALA A 125 4.78 49.15 9.30
N LYS A 126 3.71 48.35 9.21
CA LYS A 126 2.41 48.63 9.83
C LYS A 126 2.51 48.72 11.35
N ALA A 127 3.26 47.82 11.98
CA ALA A 127 3.50 47.82 13.43
C ALA A 127 4.29 49.05 13.91
N ALA A 128 5.30 49.46 13.13
CA ALA A 128 6.09 50.65 13.43
C ALA A 128 5.26 51.94 13.39
N LEU A 129 4.29 52.03 12.48
CA LEU A 129 3.40 53.19 12.37
C LEU A 129 2.34 53.26 13.48
N SER A 130 1.93 52.13 14.06
CA SER A 130 0.84 52.06 15.03
C SER A 130 1.28 52.16 16.49
N ASN A 131 2.60 52.26 16.78
CA ASN A 131 3.18 52.19 18.14
C ASN A 131 2.71 50.98 18.97
N ALA A 132 2.26 49.90 18.31
CA ALA A 132 1.78 48.70 18.98
C ALA A 132 2.96 47.87 19.48
N ALA A 133 3.21 47.89 20.80
CA ALA A 133 4.21 47.04 21.43
C ALA A 133 3.89 45.55 21.18
N GLY A 134 4.85 44.78 20.65
CA GLY A 134 4.73 43.33 20.41
C GLY A 134 4.29 42.92 18.99
N SER A 135 3.60 43.78 18.23
CA SER A 135 3.05 43.46 16.89
C SER A 135 4.10 43.31 15.77
N GLY A 136 5.35 43.73 15.99
CA GLY A 136 6.41 43.72 14.97
C GLY A 136 7.38 42.53 15.02
N ARG A 137 7.26 41.62 15.99
CA ARG A 137 8.16 40.46 16.12
C ARG A 137 7.76 39.39 15.12
N ILE A 138 8.52 39.28 14.04
CA ILE A 138 8.26 38.34 12.95
C ILE A 138 9.56 37.61 12.62
N ALA A 139 9.50 36.28 12.51
CA ALA A 139 10.60 35.44 12.02
C ALA A 139 10.13 34.56 10.87
N ILE A 140 11.05 34.20 9.97
CA ILE A 140 10.77 33.32 8.83
C ILE A 140 11.71 32.13 8.95
N VAL A 141 11.15 30.92 9.03
CA VAL A 141 11.89 29.67 9.02
C VAL A 141 11.54 28.94 7.73
N ALA A 142 12.51 28.87 6.82
CA ALA A 142 12.36 28.15 5.57
C ALA A 142 12.89 26.71 5.73
N ALA A 143 12.06 25.74 5.36
CA ALA A 143 12.44 24.33 5.30
C ALA A 143 13.56 24.11 4.29
N THR A 144 14.62 23.44 4.71
CA THR A 144 15.80 23.20 3.86
C THR A 144 16.21 21.74 3.86
N ASP A 145 15.29 20.81 4.00
CA ASP A 145 15.59 19.40 4.26
C ASP A 145 16.07 18.60 3.04
N ASP A 146 15.86 19.04 1.81
CA ASP A 146 16.21 18.27 0.60
C ASP A 146 17.72 18.03 0.37
N VAL A 147 18.18 16.78 0.46
CA VAL A 147 19.60 16.40 0.26
C VAL A 147 19.99 16.14 -1.20
N SER A 148 19.05 16.20 -2.14
CA SER A 148 19.37 16.01 -3.56
C SER A 148 20.33 17.08 -4.10
N ILE A 149 20.29 18.28 -3.52
CA ILE A 149 21.12 19.44 -3.87
C ILE A 149 22.31 19.53 -2.89
N GLY A 150 23.53 19.37 -3.42
CA GLY A 150 24.76 19.42 -2.64
C GLY A 150 25.11 20.83 -2.14
N ARG A 151 25.94 20.93 -1.08
CA ARG A 151 26.41 22.20 -0.49
C ARG A 151 26.94 23.21 -1.50
N SER A 152 27.71 22.75 -2.49
CA SER A 152 28.27 23.62 -3.53
C SER A 152 27.18 24.23 -4.43
N GLN A 153 26.14 23.46 -4.75
CA GLN A 153 25.03 23.88 -5.60
C GLN A 153 24.04 24.78 -4.87
N CYS A 154 23.83 24.56 -3.57
CA CYS A 154 22.88 25.31 -2.77
C CYS A 154 23.47 26.52 -2.03
N ALA A 155 24.77 26.84 -2.22
CA ALA A 155 25.48 27.87 -1.45
C ALA A 155 24.82 29.27 -1.46
N ARG A 156 24.02 29.60 -2.49
CA ARG A 156 23.32 30.89 -2.59
C ARG A 156 21.83 30.81 -2.24
N VAL A 157 21.14 29.80 -2.74
CA VAL A 157 19.68 29.68 -2.69
C VAL A 157 19.18 28.76 -1.57
N GLY A 158 20.05 27.94 -0.99
CA GLY A 158 19.69 26.91 -0.04
C GLY A 158 19.10 25.65 -0.70
N ARG A 159 18.85 24.63 0.12
CA ARG A 159 18.20 23.36 -0.28
C ARG A 159 16.69 23.58 -0.42
N ARG A 160 15.99 22.81 -1.25
CA ARG A 160 14.52 22.86 -1.30
C ARG A 160 13.93 22.43 0.06
N GLY A 161 12.70 22.89 0.33
CA GLY A 161 11.88 22.34 1.41
C GLY A 161 11.08 21.16 0.88
N LEU A 162 11.13 20.04 1.58
CA LEU A 162 10.43 18.79 1.30
C LEU A 162 9.60 18.37 2.52
N PRO A 163 8.83 17.26 2.47
CA PRO A 163 7.89 16.88 3.52
C PRO A 163 8.49 16.67 4.93
N GLY A 164 9.82 16.69 5.11
CA GLY A 164 10.45 16.61 6.42
C GLY A 164 10.14 17.82 7.32
N HIS A 165 9.78 18.98 6.76
CA HIS A 165 9.43 20.17 7.54
C HIS A 165 8.24 19.97 8.48
N ILE A 166 7.43 18.94 8.24
CA ILE A 166 6.33 18.51 9.10
C ILE A 166 6.79 18.24 10.54
N PHE A 167 8.03 17.76 10.75
CA PHE A 167 8.61 17.60 12.08
C PHE A 167 8.78 18.94 12.79
N THR A 168 9.37 19.92 12.10
CA THR A 168 9.55 21.29 12.60
C THR A 168 8.19 21.92 12.92
N MET A 169 7.23 21.80 12.01
CA MET A 169 5.88 22.34 12.17
C MET A 169 5.19 21.79 13.42
N LYS A 170 5.24 20.47 13.63
CA LYS A 170 4.60 19.83 14.79
C LYS A 170 5.24 20.23 16.11
N ILE A 171 6.56 20.13 16.20
CA ILE A 171 7.31 20.41 17.42
C ILE A 171 7.17 21.90 17.78
N LEU A 172 7.31 22.80 16.79
CA LEU A 172 7.15 24.24 16.98
C LEU A 172 5.72 24.60 17.37
N GLY A 173 4.71 24.12 16.63
CA GLY A 173 3.31 24.42 16.90
C GLY A 173 2.89 24.00 18.31
N SER A 174 3.40 22.87 18.78
CA SER A 174 3.14 22.38 20.14
C SER A 174 3.87 23.21 21.21
N ALA A 175 5.10 23.66 20.94
CA ALA A 175 5.82 24.57 21.84
C ALA A 175 5.14 25.95 21.94
N ALA A 176 4.69 26.49 20.81
CA ALA A 176 3.91 27.72 20.77
C ALA A 176 2.58 27.58 21.53
N ALA A 177 1.89 26.44 21.39
CA ALA A 177 0.69 26.13 22.14
C ALA A 177 0.93 26.00 23.66
N GLU A 178 2.15 25.63 24.09
CA GLU A 178 2.57 25.67 25.51
C GLU A 178 2.93 27.08 26.01
N GLY A 179 2.89 28.10 25.14
CA GLY A 179 3.23 29.47 25.51
C GLY A 179 4.73 29.71 25.62
N TRP A 180 5.56 28.94 24.89
CA TRP A 180 7.00 29.18 24.84
C TRP A 180 7.32 30.60 24.34
N PRO A 181 8.38 31.24 24.85
CA PRO A 181 8.80 32.56 24.37
C PRO A 181 9.18 32.55 22.88
N PHE A 182 8.97 33.67 22.20
CA PHE A 182 9.23 33.82 20.76
C PHE A 182 10.65 33.42 20.36
N GLU A 183 11.67 33.89 21.09
CA GLU A 183 13.09 33.53 20.83
C GLU A 183 13.36 32.03 20.94
N GLU A 184 12.71 31.35 21.90
CA GLU A 184 12.83 29.91 22.11
C GLU A 184 12.18 29.15 20.95
N CYS A 185 11.01 29.60 20.50
CA CYS A 185 10.33 29.06 19.33
C CYS A 185 11.17 29.19 18.05
N VAL A 186 11.79 30.35 17.80
CA VAL A 186 12.69 30.54 16.64
C VAL A 186 13.86 29.56 16.71
N ARG A 187 14.56 29.50 17.84
CA ARG A 187 15.72 28.61 18.01
C ARG A 187 15.34 27.14 17.89
N LEU A 188 14.18 26.74 18.44
CA LEU A 188 13.65 25.38 18.32
C LEU A 188 13.40 25.02 16.85
N ALA A 189 12.73 25.91 16.11
CA ALA A 189 12.40 25.67 14.71
C ALA A 189 13.67 25.56 13.83
N GLU A 190 14.65 26.44 14.04
CA GLU A 190 15.93 26.40 13.35
C GLU A 190 16.73 25.13 13.66
N ALA A 191 16.76 24.70 14.92
CA ALA A 191 17.47 23.48 15.33
C ALA A 191 16.85 22.21 14.73
N VAL A 192 15.53 22.07 14.76
CA VAL A 192 14.85 20.89 14.17
C VAL A 192 15.03 20.90 12.64
N ASN A 193 14.84 22.04 11.99
CA ASN A 193 15.04 22.18 10.53
C ASN A 193 16.48 21.83 10.12
N ALA A 194 17.49 22.31 10.86
CA ALA A 194 18.89 22.03 10.59
C ALA A 194 19.24 20.54 10.74
N GLN A 195 18.51 19.80 11.57
CA GLN A 195 18.70 18.37 11.82
C GLN A 195 17.72 17.48 11.07
N THR A 196 17.01 18.04 10.08
CA THR A 196 16.09 17.32 9.21
C THR A 196 16.67 17.19 7.80
N VAL A 197 16.59 15.98 7.24
CA VAL A 197 17.05 15.65 5.89
C VAL A 197 15.99 14.81 5.16
N SER A 198 15.80 15.07 3.88
CA SER A 198 14.78 14.44 3.03
C SER A 198 15.29 14.15 1.63
N ILE A 199 14.82 13.05 1.03
CA ILE A 199 15.04 12.72 -0.38
C ILE A 199 13.76 12.14 -0.99
N GLY A 200 13.37 12.64 -2.16
CA GLY A 200 12.23 12.14 -2.93
C GLY A 200 12.63 11.17 -4.02
N SER A 201 11.76 10.22 -4.33
CA SER A 201 11.82 9.35 -5.51
C SER A 201 10.47 9.32 -6.22
N ALA A 202 10.46 9.27 -7.54
CA ALA A 202 9.24 9.23 -8.33
C ALA A 202 9.38 8.39 -9.60
N LEU A 203 8.29 7.75 -10.01
CA LEU A 203 8.21 6.96 -11.24
C LEU A 203 7.76 7.79 -12.44
N ASP A 204 7.20 8.97 -12.19
CA ASP A 204 6.69 9.90 -13.20
C ASP A 204 6.43 11.28 -12.59
N HIS A 205 6.15 12.26 -13.43
CA HIS A 205 5.64 13.56 -13.00
C HIS A 205 4.15 13.48 -12.62
N CYS A 206 3.67 14.42 -11.80
CA CYS A 206 2.23 14.58 -11.60
C CYS A 206 1.57 15.22 -12.83
N SER A 207 0.27 14.99 -12.96
CA SER A 207 -0.58 15.69 -13.92
C SER A 207 -1.20 16.92 -13.25
N VAL A 208 -0.88 18.11 -13.77
CA VAL A 208 -1.48 19.36 -13.29
C VAL A 208 -2.70 19.71 -14.16
N PRO A 209 -3.90 19.88 -13.59
CA PRO A 209 -5.09 20.25 -14.35
C PRO A 209 -4.87 21.48 -15.24
N GLY A 210 -5.14 21.34 -16.53
CA GLY A 210 -4.98 22.42 -17.52
C GLY A 210 -3.56 22.68 -18.00
N ARG A 211 -2.57 21.86 -17.63
CA ARG A 211 -1.21 21.90 -18.18
C ARG A 211 -0.92 20.63 -18.99
N GLN A 212 0.01 20.74 -19.95
CA GLN A 212 0.52 19.58 -20.67
C GLN A 212 1.32 18.69 -19.71
N HIS A 213 1.01 17.40 -19.70
CA HIS A 213 1.77 16.42 -18.92
C HIS A 213 3.06 16.05 -19.64
N GLN A 214 4.16 15.98 -18.87
CA GLN A 214 5.44 15.47 -19.31
C GLN A 214 5.63 14.13 -18.62
N SER A 215 5.86 13.06 -19.37
CA SER A 215 6.10 11.74 -18.81
C SER A 215 7.57 11.37 -18.91
N VAL A 216 8.05 10.55 -17.99
CA VAL A 216 9.33 9.83 -18.16
C VAL A 216 9.11 8.48 -18.86
N ALA A 217 10.19 7.80 -19.26
CA ALA A 217 10.10 6.48 -19.87
C ALA A 217 9.63 5.44 -18.83
N GLU A 218 8.88 4.42 -19.27
CA GLU A 218 8.24 3.42 -18.40
C GLU A 218 9.25 2.65 -17.52
N ASP A 219 10.43 2.36 -18.06
CA ASP A 219 11.53 1.67 -17.36
C ASP A 219 12.49 2.66 -16.69
N THR A 220 11.96 3.69 -16.01
CA THR A 220 12.77 4.77 -15.39
C THR A 220 12.30 5.13 -13.99
N CYS A 221 13.26 5.40 -13.10
CA CYS A 221 13.02 5.97 -11.78
C CYS A 221 13.82 7.26 -11.59
N ILE A 222 13.22 8.24 -10.92
CA ILE A 222 13.84 9.53 -10.59
C ILE A 222 14.23 9.52 -9.12
N ILE A 223 15.50 9.78 -8.78
CA ILE A 223 15.95 10.06 -7.40
C ILE A 223 16.22 11.56 -7.25
N GLY A 224 15.82 12.15 -6.13
CA GLY A 224 15.87 13.60 -5.88
C GLY A 224 14.68 14.36 -6.46
N ALA A 225 13.55 13.69 -6.67
CA ALA A 225 12.32 14.31 -7.17
C ALA A 225 11.78 15.34 -6.17
N GLY A 226 11.51 16.56 -6.66
CA GLY A 226 10.84 17.60 -5.88
C GLY A 226 9.31 17.42 -5.86
N ILE A 227 8.61 18.38 -5.26
CA ILE A 227 7.14 18.37 -5.12
C ILE A 227 6.39 19.11 -6.24
N HIS A 228 7.08 19.75 -7.20
CA HIS A 228 6.47 20.55 -8.27
C HIS A 228 6.90 20.09 -9.69
N ASN A 229 7.19 18.81 -9.89
CA ASN A 229 7.76 18.26 -11.13
C ASN A 229 9.13 18.86 -11.51
N GLU A 230 9.88 19.41 -10.56
CA GLU A 230 11.25 19.86 -10.85
C GLU A 230 12.14 18.66 -11.23
N PRO A 231 13.15 18.86 -12.09
CA PRO A 231 14.09 17.80 -12.42
C PRO A 231 14.70 17.16 -11.17
N GLY A 232 14.75 15.83 -11.18
CA GLY A 232 15.43 15.07 -10.14
C GLY A 232 16.95 15.17 -10.25
N ARG A 233 17.63 14.61 -9.24
CA ARG A 233 19.08 14.49 -9.21
C ARG A 233 19.59 13.45 -10.20
N LEU A 234 18.95 12.29 -10.22
CA LEU A 234 19.29 11.15 -11.07
C LEU A 234 18.03 10.66 -11.76
N MET A 235 18.17 10.31 -13.05
CA MET A 235 17.20 9.49 -13.77
C MET A 235 17.90 8.17 -14.07
N LEU A 236 17.36 7.08 -13.55
CA LEU A 236 17.94 5.74 -13.65
C LEU A 236 17.12 4.92 -14.65
N THR A 237 17.80 4.46 -15.71
CA THR A 237 17.25 3.61 -16.78
C THR A 237 18.32 2.56 -17.12
N PRO A 238 18.02 1.25 -17.07
CA PRO A 238 16.72 0.65 -16.73
C PRO A 238 16.29 0.89 -15.28
N PHE A 239 15.02 0.63 -14.96
CA PHE A 239 14.48 0.75 -13.61
C PHE A 239 15.19 -0.23 -12.67
N PRO A 240 15.91 0.24 -11.64
CA PRO A 240 16.65 -0.63 -10.72
C PRO A 240 15.74 -1.28 -9.68
N SER A 241 16.24 -2.29 -8.97
CA SER A 241 15.45 -2.92 -7.90
C SER A 241 15.10 -1.92 -6.79
N VAL A 242 14.01 -2.15 -6.06
CA VAL A 242 13.62 -1.30 -4.92
C VAL A 242 14.71 -1.27 -3.85
N ASP A 243 15.41 -2.38 -3.58
CA ASP A 243 16.56 -2.42 -2.65
C ASP A 243 17.65 -1.41 -3.06
N GLU A 244 17.95 -1.32 -4.36
CA GLU A 244 18.96 -0.38 -4.88
C GLU A 244 18.50 1.08 -4.81
N ILE A 245 17.22 1.36 -5.09
CA ILE A 245 16.65 2.71 -4.96
C ILE A 245 16.74 3.17 -3.50
N ILE A 246 16.30 2.34 -2.55
CA ILE A 246 16.33 2.65 -1.13
C ILE A 246 17.78 2.80 -0.63
N LYS A 247 18.69 1.93 -1.08
CA LYS A 247 20.12 2.04 -0.78
C LYS A 247 20.69 3.40 -1.20
N GLU A 248 20.41 3.83 -2.43
CA GLU A 248 20.90 5.11 -2.97
C GLU A 248 20.30 6.29 -2.18
N CYS A 249 18.99 6.29 -1.96
CA CYS A 249 18.32 7.32 -1.14
C CYS A 249 18.91 7.42 0.27
N LEU A 250 19.11 6.30 0.95
CA LEU A 250 19.70 6.28 2.30
C LEU A 250 21.18 6.70 2.30
N GLY A 251 21.92 6.37 1.24
CA GLY A 251 23.29 6.88 1.03
C GLY A 251 23.33 8.41 1.03
N LEU A 252 22.43 9.04 0.26
CA LEU A 252 22.33 10.51 0.18
C LEU A 252 21.90 11.15 1.52
N LEU A 253 21.12 10.45 2.35
CA LEU A 253 20.65 10.94 3.64
C LEU A 253 21.67 10.77 4.77
N CYS A 254 22.40 9.65 4.79
CA CYS A 254 23.09 9.17 5.99
C CYS A 254 24.62 9.09 5.85
N ASP A 255 25.19 9.07 4.64
CA ASP A 255 26.64 8.95 4.47
C ASP A 255 27.39 10.18 4.99
N GLN A 256 28.07 10.01 6.12
CA GLN A 256 28.86 11.08 6.75
C GLN A 256 30.17 11.39 6.01
N ASN A 257 30.54 10.58 5.03
CA ASN A 257 31.70 10.84 4.17
C ASN A 257 31.35 11.65 2.92
N ASP A 258 30.05 11.92 2.64
CA ASP A 258 29.65 12.80 1.53
C ASP A 258 29.82 14.27 1.95
N PRO A 259 30.85 14.99 1.46
CA PRO A 259 31.09 16.38 1.84
C PRO A 259 29.97 17.32 1.35
N GLU A 260 29.19 16.90 0.34
CA GLU A 260 28.12 17.68 -0.23
C GLU A 260 26.78 17.45 0.47
N ARG A 261 26.59 16.35 1.20
CA ARG A 261 25.25 15.93 1.71
C ARG A 261 25.17 15.51 3.16
N ALA A 262 26.29 15.38 3.88
CA ALA A 262 26.29 15.15 5.33
C ALA A 262 25.76 16.39 6.08
N PHE A 263 24.46 16.69 5.95
CA PHE A 263 23.77 17.83 6.55
C PHE A 263 23.31 17.53 7.98
N ALA A 264 22.94 16.28 8.24
CA ALA A 264 22.62 15.75 9.57
C ALA A 264 23.49 14.53 9.86
N LYS A 265 23.87 14.37 11.13
CA LYS A 265 24.64 13.22 11.62
C LYS A 265 23.73 12.32 12.42
N PHE A 266 23.87 11.00 12.30
CA PHE A 266 23.10 10.02 13.06
C PHE A 266 24.06 9.10 13.82
N ASP A 267 24.28 9.38 15.11
CA ASP A 267 25.15 8.57 15.95
C ASP A 267 24.37 7.42 16.61
N SER A 268 25.07 6.38 17.04
CA SER A 268 24.46 5.27 17.77
C SER A 268 23.78 5.77 19.05
N GLY A 269 22.51 5.41 19.22
CA GLY A 269 21.70 5.83 20.37
C GLY A 269 21.01 7.19 20.21
N ASP A 270 21.20 7.90 19.10
CA ASP A 270 20.39 9.09 18.81
C ASP A 270 18.92 8.72 18.58
N GLU A 271 18.03 9.60 19.00
CA GLU A 271 16.59 9.44 18.85
C GLU A 271 16.15 10.13 17.56
N VAL A 272 15.69 9.32 16.60
CA VAL A 272 15.42 9.75 15.23
C VAL A 272 13.94 9.60 14.89
N LEU A 273 13.34 10.63 14.32
CA LEU A 273 12.02 10.54 13.69
C LEU A 273 12.18 10.15 12.23
N MET A 274 11.27 9.33 11.72
CA MET A 274 11.20 8.98 10.30
C MET A 274 9.81 9.25 9.73
N LEU A 275 9.78 9.77 8.50
CA LEU A 275 8.57 9.96 7.72
C LEU A 275 8.78 9.35 6.31
N ILE A 276 7.86 8.48 5.92
CA ILE A 276 7.68 8.01 4.54
C ILE A 276 6.46 8.72 3.97
N ASN A 277 6.69 9.78 3.21
CA ASN A 277 5.61 10.61 2.67
C ASN A 277 5.21 10.15 1.27
N ASN A 278 3.92 9.95 1.03
CA ASN A 278 3.36 9.66 -0.28
C ASN A 278 3.09 10.96 -1.05
N TYR A 279 3.59 11.07 -2.28
CA TYR A 279 3.31 12.21 -3.16
C TYR A 279 1.89 12.20 -3.75
N GLY A 280 1.09 11.17 -3.45
CA GLY A 280 -0.33 11.08 -3.72
C GLY A 280 -0.71 10.00 -4.72
N GLY A 281 0.25 9.49 -5.51
CA GLY A 281 0.02 8.49 -6.56
C GLY A 281 0.32 7.04 -6.18
N LEU A 282 0.85 6.75 -4.98
CA LEU A 282 1.16 5.38 -4.56
C LEU A 282 0.02 4.75 -3.76
N SER A 283 -0.13 3.41 -3.86
CA SER A 283 -1.06 2.68 -3.02
C SER A 283 -0.58 2.63 -1.56
N ALA A 284 -1.51 2.46 -0.61
CA ALA A 284 -1.16 2.25 0.80
C ALA A 284 -0.35 0.95 1.00
N LEU A 285 -0.58 -0.06 0.16
CA LEU A 285 0.15 -1.33 0.17
C LEU A 285 1.63 -1.12 -0.17
N GLU A 286 1.90 -0.47 -1.30
CA GLU A 286 3.28 -0.16 -1.73
C GLU A 286 3.98 0.77 -0.74
N LEU A 287 3.29 1.77 -0.20
CA LEU A 287 3.85 2.66 0.81
C LEU A 287 4.25 1.89 2.08
N GLY A 288 3.46 0.90 2.48
CA GLY A 288 3.78 -0.01 3.59
C GLY A 288 5.02 -0.86 3.32
N ALA A 289 5.12 -1.46 2.13
CA ALA A 289 6.28 -2.24 1.71
C ALA A 289 7.57 -1.38 1.62
N LEU A 290 7.47 -0.17 1.07
CA LEU A 290 8.58 0.80 1.06
C LEU A 290 9.01 1.21 2.47
N THR A 291 8.06 1.34 3.39
CA THR A 291 8.37 1.67 4.79
C THR A 291 9.16 0.55 5.46
N ASP A 292 8.76 -0.71 5.26
CA ASP A 292 9.48 -1.88 5.79
C ASP A 292 10.91 -1.94 5.23
N GLU A 293 11.07 -1.78 3.92
CA GLU A 293 12.38 -1.80 3.26
C GLU A 293 13.31 -0.69 3.78
N VAL A 294 12.80 0.53 3.92
CA VAL A 294 13.57 1.66 4.47
C VAL A 294 13.99 1.39 5.91
N GLN A 295 13.09 0.89 6.77
CA GLN A 295 13.42 0.58 8.16
C GLN A 295 14.48 -0.53 8.26
N SER A 296 14.31 -1.60 7.46
CA SER A 296 15.23 -2.72 7.39
C SER A 296 16.63 -2.27 6.99
N GLN A 297 16.75 -1.54 5.88
CA GLN A 297 18.05 -1.04 5.42
C GLN A 297 18.66 0.00 6.35
N LEU A 298 17.87 0.92 6.91
CA LEU A 298 18.36 1.94 7.84
C LEU A 298 18.97 1.30 9.09
N ALA A 299 18.29 0.29 9.66
CA ALA A 299 18.80 -0.47 10.79
C ALA A 299 20.05 -1.29 10.44
N LYS A 300 20.04 -2.00 9.29
CA LYS A 300 21.14 -2.89 8.87
C LYS A 300 22.40 -2.13 8.46
N ARG A 301 22.27 -1.02 7.74
CA ARG A 301 23.40 -0.28 7.15
C ARG A 301 23.93 0.82 8.06
N TYR A 302 23.06 1.50 8.80
CA TYR A 302 23.42 2.69 9.59
C TYR A 302 23.22 2.50 11.10
N GLY A 303 22.65 1.37 11.54
CA GLY A 303 22.38 1.13 12.96
C GLY A 303 21.33 2.07 13.56
N VAL A 304 20.57 2.78 12.71
CA VAL A 304 19.54 3.74 13.12
C VAL A 304 18.19 3.05 13.18
N LYS A 305 17.50 3.16 14.31
CA LYS A 305 16.13 2.68 14.50
C LYS A 305 15.25 3.87 14.89
N PRO A 306 14.38 4.35 14.00
CA PRO A 306 13.52 5.49 14.31
C PRO A 306 12.65 5.23 15.54
N CYS A 307 12.59 6.19 16.47
CA CYS A 307 11.76 6.09 17.67
C CYS A 307 10.30 6.43 17.40
N ARG A 308 10.02 7.14 16.30
CA ARG A 308 8.70 7.31 15.71
C ARG A 308 8.83 7.14 14.20
N THR A 309 7.89 6.42 13.62
CA THR A 309 7.74 6.31 12.16
C THR A 309 6.35 6.77 11.78
N MET A 310 6.29 7.67 10.80
CA MET A 310 5.06 8.10 10.14
C MET A 310 5.10 7.65 8.69
N ALA A 311 3.98 7.17 8.18
CA ALA A 311 3.83 6.83 6.77
C ALA A 311 2.44 7.28 6.28
N GLY A 312 2.38 7.98 5.17
CA GLY A 312 1.13 8.50 4.62
C GLY A 312 1.32 9.74 3.76
N ALA A 313 0.24 10.41 3.41
CA ALA A 313 0.26 11.67 2.67
C ALA A 313 0.26 12.85 3.66
N PHE A 314 1.39 13.55 3.78
CA PHE A 314 1.55 14.75 4.62
C PHE A 314 1.77 16.00 3.77
N GLU A 315 2.52 15.88 2.69
CA GLU A 315 2.71 16.92 1.69
C GLU A 315 2.82 16.23 0.32
N THR A 316 1.74 16.31 -0.46
CA THR A 316 1.65 15.59 -1.74
C THR A 316 2.28 16.38 -2.89
N SER A 317 2.27 15.80 -4.08
CA SER A 317 2.50 16.47 -5.35
C SER A 317 1.39 16.02 -6.31
N LEU A 318 0.16 16.45 -6.02
CA LEU A 318 -1.06 16.00 -6.68
C LEU A 318 -1.15 14.45 -6.74
N ASN A 319 -1.01 13.87 -7.94
CA ASN A 319 -1.07 12.45 -8.20
C ASN A 319 0.28 11.84 -8.60
N ALA A 320 1.42 12.48 -8.26
CA ALA A 320 2.73 11.94 -8.61
C ALA A 320 2.92 10.52 -8.01
N PRO A 321 3.36 9.53 -8.81
CA PRO A 321 3.69 8.18 -8.32
C PRO A 321 5.05 8.20 -7.64
N GLY A 322 5.12 8.79 -6.46
CA GLY A 322 6.38 8.99 -5.76
C GLY A 322 6.21 9.01 -4.26
N PHE A 323 7.35 8.92 -3.59
CA PHE A 323 7.45 9.03 -2.15
C PHE A 323 8.69 9.83 -1.77
N SER A 324 8.77 10.27 -0.52
CA SER A 324 10.01 10.76 0.05
C SER A 324 10.30 10.11 1.40
N ILE A 325 11.59 10.02 1.71
CA ILE A 325 12.10 9.59 3.01
C ILE A 325 12.62 10.82 3.71
N SER A 326 12.15 11.06 4.94
CA SER A 326 12.63 12.15 5.79
C SER A 326 13.09 11.61 7.15
N LEU A 327 14.23 12.10 7.62
CA LEU A 327 14.80 11.77 8.93
C LEU A 327 15.09 13.06 9.71
N ALA A 328 14.74 13.08 11.00
CA ALA A 328 15.11 14.16 11.91
C ALA A 328 15.81 13.62 13.16
N ASN A 329 17.03 14.11 13.43
CA ASN A 329 17.77 13.74 14.64
C ASN A 329 17.38 14.64 15.82
N LEU A 330 16.51 14.15 16.71
CA LEU A 330 16.06 14.89 17.88
C LEU A 330 17.16 15.03 18.94
N SER A 331 18.06 14.07 19.05
CA SER A 331 19.22 14.19 19.96
C SER A 331 20.11 15.35 19.56
N ALA A 332 20.40 15.52 18.27
CA ALA A 332 21.15 16.65 17.77
C ALA A 332 20.38 17.96 17.88
N ALA A 333 19.08 17.98 17.54
CA ALA A 333 18.25 19.16 17.67
C ALA A 333 18.16 19.64 19.13
N ALA A 334 17.98 18.71 20.08
CA ALA A 334 17.92 19.00 21.52
C ALA A 334 19.21 19.66 22.02
N ARG A 335 20.37 19.17 21.58
CA ARG A 335 21.68 19.78 21.88
C ARG A 335 21.78 21.21 21.31
N GLN A 336 21.25 21.46 20.11
CA GLN A 336 21.33 22.76 19.44
C GLN A 336 20.41 23.82 20.05
N CYS A 337 19.19 23.45 20.46
CA CYS A 337 18.24 24.40 21.07
C CYS A 337 18.23 24.39 22.60
N ALA A 338 19.19 23.70 23.23
CA ALA A 338 19.36 23.62 24.68
C ALA A 338 18.11 23.09 25.43
N THR A 339 17.47 22.07 24.86
CA THR A 339 16.36 21.33 25.49
C THR A 339 16.72 19.85 25.65
N THR A 340 15.75 19.01 26.01
CA THR A 340 15.95 17.57 26.18
C THR A 340 15.18 16.79 25.11
N VAL A 341 15.71 15.62 24.73
CA VAL A 341 15.02 14.71 23.80
C VAL A 341 13.63 14.30 24.31
N PRO A 342 13.43 13.95 25.60
CA PRO A 342 12.09 13.70 26.13
C PRO A 342 11.14 14.87 25.90
N LYS A 343 11.59 16.12 26.03
CA LYS A 343 10.74 17.28 25.77
C LYS A 343 10.38 17.42 24.30
N LEU A 344 11.32 17.19 23.38
CA LEU A 344 11.02 17.20 21.93
C LEU A 344 10.03 16.10 21.55
N LEU A 345 10.17 14.91 22.12
CA LEU A 345 9.22 13.81 21.92
C LEU A 345 7.85 14.13 22.51
N GLU A 346 7.79 14.72 23.70
CA GLU A 346 6.52 15.19 24.31
C GLU A 346 5.80 16.20 23.40
N LEU A 347 6.53 17.19 22.86
CA LEU A 347 5.98 18.16 21.92
C LEU A 347 5.50 17.49 20.62
N PHE A 348 6.26 16.54 20.11
CA PHE A 348 5.90 15.80 18.91
C PHE A 348 4.65 14.94 19.10
N ASP A 349 4.58 14.17 20.20
CA ASP A 349 3.48 13.26 20.54
C ASP A 349 2.22 14.00 21.04
N ARG A 350 2.32 15.30 21.36
CA ARG A 350 1.21 16.08 21.89
C ARG A 350 0.00 16.05 20.95
N PRO A 351 -1.23 15.81 21.44
CA PRO A 351 -2.44 15.88 20.62
C PRO A 351 -2.63 17.27 19.99
N THR A 352 -3.29 17.28 18.83
CA THR A 352 -3.60 18.48 18.06
C THR A 352 -5.02 18.40 17.52
N THR A 353 -5.65 19.54 17.26
CA THR A 353 -6.95 19.61 16.58
C THR A 353 -6.82 19.70 15.06
N ALA A 354 -5.60 19.77 14.52
CA ALA A 354 -5.39 19.85 13.08
C ALA A 354 -5.86 18.59 12.37
N VAL A 355 -6.72 18.77 11.39
CA VAL A 355 -7.59 17.71 10.83
C VAL A 355 -6.83 16.64 10.06
N SER A 356 -5.67 16.98 9.52
CA SER A 356 -4.84 16.07 8.72
C SER A 356 -3.60 15.57 9.45
N TRP A 357 -3.47 15.87 10.75
CA TRP A 357 -2.45 15.23 11.57
C TRP A 357 -2.95 13.85 12.02
N PRO A 358 -2.23 12.75 11.75
CA PRO A 358 -2.66 11.43 12.18
C PRO A 358 -2.62 11.32 13.70
N ASN A 359 -3.53 10.53 14.27
CA ASN A 359 -3.47 10.17 15.68
C ASN A 359 -2.30 9.23 15.92
N ILE A 360 -1.12 9.79 16.23
CA ILE A 360 0.06 9.03 16.63
C ILE A 360 -0.16 8.60 18.08
N VAL A 361 -0.59 7.36 18.30
CA VAL A 361 -0.68 6.80 19.66
C VAL A 361 0.73 6.62 20.18
N ALA A 362 1.10 7.36 21.23
CA ALA A 362 2.37 7.17 21.91
C ALA A 362 2.41 5.77 22.56
N PRO A 363 3.29 4.85 22.14
CA PRO A 363 3.51 3.64 22.92
C PRO A 363 4.08 4.08 24.27
N SER A 364 3.40 3.73 25.37
CA SER A 364 3.85 4.04 26.73
C SER A 364 5.30 3.55 26.92
N ARG A 365 6.26 4.48 26.99
CA ARG A 365 7.66 4.17 27.33
C ARG A 365 7.73 3.79 28.81
N THR A 366 7.45 2.53 29.13
CA THR A 366 8.04 1.92 30.33
C THR A 366 9.42 1.44 29.94
N THR A 367 10.44 2.22 30.30
CA THR A 367 11.87 1.97 30.05
C THR A 367 12.44 0.84 30.92
N LYS A 368 11.73 -0.28 31.02
CA LYS A 368 12.27 -1.55 31.52
C LYS A 368 11.97 -2.64 30.49
N ALA A 369 13.05 -3.15 29.91
CA ALA A 369 13.13 -4.24 28.94
C ALA A 369 12.76 -3.89 27.48
N PHE A 370 13.70 -3.23 26.79
CA PHE A 370 13.98 -3.56 25.39
C PHE A 370 15.44 -4.05 25.28
N THR A 371 15.83 -4.92 26.22
CA THR A 371 16.98 -5.79 26.03
C THR A 371 16.56 -6.90 25.06
N ALA A 372 17.06 -6.82 23.83
CA ALA A 372 17.27 -7.95 22.92
C ALA A 372 16.26 -9.12 23.05
N GLN A 373 14.99 -8.89 22.69
CA GLN A 373 14.01 -9.94 22.41
C GLN A 373 12.76 -9.28 21.82
N ASN A 374 12.81 -8.94 20.53
CA ASN A 374 11.62 -8.70 19.73
C ASN A 374 11.93 -8.93 18.24
N THR A 375 12.62 -10.04 17.98
CA THR A 375 12.22 -10.92 16.90
C THR A 375 11.22 -11.89 17.54
N ASN A 376 9.94 -11.77 17.17
CA ASN A 376 8.77 -12.52 17.65
C ASN A 376 8.20 -12.11 19.03
N GLY A 377 6.98 -11.57 19.05
CA GLY A 377 6.30 -11.13 20.28
C GLY A 377 4.78 -10.98 20.15
N VAL A 378 4.08 -12.12 20.00
CA VAL A 378 2.65 -12.28 20.34
C VAL A 378 2.52 -12.24 21.87
N ASN A 379 1.55 -11.47 22.38
CA ASN A 379 1.31 -11.27 23.82
C ASN A 379 0.98 -12.58 24.56
N GLY A 380 1.83 -12.93 25.52
CA GLY A 380 1.64 -14.05 26.44
C GLY A 380 0.63 -13.76 27.55
N ARG A 381 -0.61 -14.26 27.39
CA ARG A 381 -1.44 -14.83 28.48
C ARG A 381 -2.18 -16.12 28.09
N HIS A 382 -1.98 -16.60 26.86
CA HIS A 382 -2.21 -17.99 26.46
C HIS A 382 -0.96 -18.49 25.72
N ALA A 383 0.15 -18.60 26.46
CA ALA A 383 1.36 -19.22 25.94
C ALA A 383 1.15 -20.74 25.82
N HIS A 384 0.32 -21.14 24.85
CA HIS A 384 0.64 -22.35 24.13
C HIS A 384 1.88 -22.00 23.31
N GLN A 385 2.98 -22.71 23.54
CA GLN A 385 4.15 -22.65 22.67
C GLN A 385 3.67 -22.88 21.24
N ILE A 386 3.58 -21.82 20.44
CA ILE A 386 3.60 -21.97 18.99
C ILE A 386 5.07 -22.29 18.70
N GLN A 387 5.42 -23.58 18.84
CA GLN A 387 6.39 -24.18 17.92
C GLN A 387 6.01 -23.66 16.52
N GLU A 388 6.99 -23.33 15.66
CA GLU A 388 6.74 -23.44 14.20
C GLU A 388 5.82 -24.63 14.03
N PRO A 389 4.65 -24.50 13.36
CA PRO A 389 3.73 -25.63 13.30
C PRO A 389 4.60 -26.78 12.84
N GLU A 390 4.83 -27.73 13.76
CA GLU A 390 5.55 -28.94 13.42
C GLU A 390 4.82 -29.38 12.17
N LYS A 391 5.55 -29.53 11.05
CA LYS A 391 5.01 -30.18 9.87
C LYS A 391 4.56 -31.54 10.37
N ARG A 392 3.34 -31.62 10.89
CA ARG A 392 2.76 -32.85 11.37
C ARG A 392 2.73 -33.71 10.12
N PRO A 393 3.42 -34.85 10.10
CA PRO A 393 3.31 -35.76 8.97
C PRO A 393 1.82 -35.98 8.71
N ALA A 394 1.39 -35.89 7.45
CA ALA A 394 -0.01 -35.97 7.05
C ALA A 394 -0.75 -37.20 7.65
N ALA A 395 0.01 -38.23 8.03
CA ALA A 395 -0.41 -39.43 8.73
C ALA A 395 -1.20 -39.21 10.04
N ASP A 396 -1.03 -38.07 10.74
CA ASP A 396 -1.67 -37.85 12.06
C ASP A 396 -3.02 -37.11 12.01
N ILE A 397 -3.33 -36.42 10.90
CA ILE A 397 -4.66 -35.80 10.68
C ILE A 397 -5.55 -36.72 9.82
N PHE A 398 -4.92 -37.54 9.01
CA PHE A 398 -5.53 -38.38 7.98
C PHE A 398 -5.03 -39.81 8.17
N GLY A 399 -5.87 -40.66 8.78
CA GLY A 399 -5.50 -41.99 9.31
C GLY A 399 -4.71 -42.86 8.32
N ALA A 400 -3.57 -43.36 8.79
CA ALA A 400 -2.49 -43.93 8.00
C ALA A 400 -2.63 -45.42 7.58
N GLU A 401 -3.80 -46.06 7.67
CA GLU A 401 -3.92 -47.47 7.26
C GLU A 401 -5.22 -47.71 6.47
N GLY A 402 -5.18 -47.45 5.16
CA GLY A 402 -6.29 -47.67 4.22
C GLY A 402 -6.21 -46.77 2.99
N GLY A 403 -5.23 -46.99 2.11
CA GLY A 403 -5.05 -46.17 0.90
C GLY A 403 -5.97 -46.61 -0.24
N PHE A 404 -6.42 -45.68 -1.09
CA PHE A 404 -7.07 -46.00 -2.37
C PHE A 404 -5.98 -46.22 -3.44
N PRO A 405 -5.63 -47.47 -3.81
CA PRO A 405 -4.45 -47.75 -4.62
C PRO A 405 -4.65 -47.33 -6.08
N VAL A 406 -3.65 -46.68 -6.67
CA VAL A 406 -3.60 -46.28 -8.08
C VAL A 406 -2.19 -46.45 -8.63
N ASP A 407 -2.05 -46.53 -9.95
CA ASP A 407 -0.72 -46.54 -10.56
C ASP A 407 -0.03 -45.19 -10.34
N ALA A 408 1.14 -45.20 -9.69
CA ALA A 408 1.89 -44.01 -9.33
C ALA A 408 2.34 -43.20 -10.56
N THR A 409 2.74 -43.88 -11.64
CA THR A 409 3.21 -43.22 -12.87
C THR A 409 2.05 -42.57 -13.62
N LEU A 410 0.89 -43.21 -13.62
CA LEU A 410 -0.33 -42.69 -14.21
C LEU A 410 -0.88 -41.50 -13.42
N LEU A 411 -0.87 -41.57 -12.08
CA LEU A 411 -1.25 -40.46 -11.21
C LEU A 411 -0.34 -39.24 -11.42
N GLU A 412 0.98 -39.46 -11.44
CA GLU A 412 1.93 -38.38 -11.72
C GLU A 412 1.70 -37.77 -13.10
N SER A 413 1.58 -38.61 -14.14
CA SER A 413 1.33 -38.17 -15.52
C SER A 413 0.05 -37.33 -15.63
N ALA A 414 -1.06 -37.82 -15.04
CA ALA A 414 -2.35 -37.14 -15.03
C ALA A 414 -2.28 -35.76 -14.38
N VAL A 415 -1.80 -35.68 -13.13
CA VAL A 415 -1.74 -34.42 -12.39
C VAL A 415 -0.77 -33.43 -13.03
N ARG A 416 0.40 -33.92 -13.47
CA ARG A 416 1.39 -33.07 -14.15
C ARG A 416 0.84 -32.48 -15.45
N SER A 417 0.09 -33.26 -16.21
CA SER A 417 -0.59 -32.81 -17.43
C SER A 417 -1.68 -31.77 -17.12
N ALA A 418 -2.48 -32.00 -16.07
CA ALA A 418 -3.49 -31.05 -15.57
C ALA A 418 -2.89 -29.69 -15.21
N CYS A 419 -1.84 -29.67 -14.40
CA CYS A 419 -1.16 -28.43 -14.00
C CYS A 419 -0.57 -27.70 -15.20
N LYS A 420 0.07 -28.41 -16.13
CA LYS A 420 0.63 -27.79 -17.36
C LYS A 420 -0.46 -27.19 -18.26
N ALA A 421 -1.60 -27.86 -18.40
CA ALA A 421 -2.72 -27.35 -19.18
C ALA A 421 -3.28 -26.06 -18.58
N ALA A 422 -3.52 -26.04 -17.26
CA ALA A 422 -4.00 -24.87 -16.54
C ALA A 422 -3.02 -23.68 -16.59
N ILE A 423 -1.72 -23.92 -16.34
CA ILE A 423 -0.66 -22.90 -16.47
C ILE A 423 -0.62 -22.32 -17.88
N SER A 424 -0.77 -23.15 -18.91
CA SER A 424 -0.79 -22.67 -20.31
C SER A 424 -2.00 -21.77 -20.62
N SER A 425 -3.03 -21.78 -19.78
CA SER A 425 -4.27 -21.00 -19.95
C SER A 425 -4.27 -19.68 -19.19
N GLU A 426 -3.34 -19.50 -18.25
CA GLU A 426 -3.24 -18.31 -17.37
C GLU A 426 -3.43 -16.98 -18.12
N PRO A 427 -2.76 -16.69 -19.25
CA PRO A 427 -2.91 -15.38 -19.90
C PRO A 427 -4.34 -15.09 -20.37
N HIS A 428 -5.10 -16.12 -20.74
CA HIS A 428 -6.49 -15.99 -21.14
C HIS A 428 -7.40 -15.84 -19.93
N LEU A 429 -7.16 -16.63 -18.88
CA LEU A 429 -7.91 -16.57 -17.62
C LEU A 429 -7.80 -15.18 -16.99
N THR A 430 -6.58 -14.65 -16.84
CA THR A 430 -6.31 -13.31 -16.32
C THR A 430 -6.98 -12.24 -17.20
N LYS A 431 -6.89 -12.36 -18.52
CA LYS A 431 -7.54 -11.44 -19.47
C LYS A 431 -9.06 -11.43 -19.35
N TRP A 432 -9.69 -12.59 -19.27
CA TRP A 432 -11.15 -12.68 -19.13
C TRP A 432 -11.61 -12.22 -17.74
N ASP A 433 -10.82 -12.50 -16.71
CA ASP A 433 -11.12 -12.05 -15.35
C ASP A 433 -10.96 -10.54 -15.18
N MET A 434 -10.02 -9.88 -15.87
CA MET A 434 -9.99 -8.40 -15.92
C MET A 434 -11.27 -7.77 -16.50
N ILE A 435 -12.04 -8.52 -17.31
CA ILE A 435 -13.31 -8.05 -17.89
C ILE A 435 -14.48 -8.24 -16.91
N MET A 436 -14.47 -9.31 -16.11
CA MET A 436 -15.63 -9.74 -15.31
C MET A 436 -15.41 -9.74 -13.80
N GLY A 437 -14.18 -9.54 -13.36
CA GLY A 437 -13.71 -9.65 -11.97
C GLY A 437 -12.57 -8.67 -11.70
N ASP A 438 -11.59 -9.10 -10.91
CA ASP A 438 -10.42 -8.31 -10.51
C ASP A 438 -9.13 -8.71 -11.21
N GLY A 439 -9.15 -9.75 -12.06
CA GLY A 439 -8.02 -10.11 -12.91
C GLY A 439 -6.97 -10.96 -12.21
N ASP A 440 -7.30 -11.67 -11.15
CA ASP A 440 -6.36 -12.48 -10.36
C ASP A 440 -6.53 -14.00 -10.59
N CYS A 441 -7.63 -14.43 -11.23
CA CYS A 441 -7.97 -15.85 -11.34
C CYS A 441 -6.89 -16.68 -12.06
N GLY A 442 -6.34 -16.17 -13.16
CA GLY A 442 -5.31 -16.89 -13.92
C GLY A 442 -4.02 -17.06 -13.11
N GLU A 443 -3.53 -15.98 -12.50
CA GLU A 443 -2.33 -16.00 -11.67
C GLU A 443 -2.49 -16.95 -10.48
N ALA A 444 -3.65 -16.91 -9.80
CA ALA A 444 -3.93 -17.80 -8.67
C ALA A 444 -3.92 -19.29 -9.07
N VAL A 445 -4.49 -19.63 -10.23
CA VAL A 445 -4.48 -21.01 -10.77
C VAL A 445 -3.08 -21.45 -11.15
N LYS A 446 -2.29 -20.56 -11.75
CA LYS A 446 -0.89 -20.83 -12.10
C LYS A 446 -0.05 -21.11 -10.85
N ASP A 447 -0.14 -20.26 -9.84
CA ASP A 447 0.62 -20.41 -8.60
C ASP A 447 0.29 -21.74 -7.88
N LEU A 448 -1.00 -22.10 -7.83
CA LEU A 448 -1.44 -23.40 -7.31
C LEU A 448 -0.83 -24.55 -8.12
N CYS A 449 -0.92 -24.51 -9.45
CA CYS A 449 -0.43 -25.57 -10.31
C CYS A 449 1.09 -25.72 -10.22
N GLU A 450 1.84 -24.63 -10.10
CA GLU A 450 3.29 -24.67 -9.86
C GLU A 450 3.63 -25.26 -8.49
N ALA A 451 2.84 -24.96 -7.46
CA ALA A 451 2.99 -25.58 -6.14
C ALA A 451 2.73 -27.10 -6.18
N VAL A 452 1.68 -27.54 -6.88
CA VAL A 452 1.39 -28.97 -7.08
C VAL A 452 2.50 -29.67 -7.87
N LEU A 453 3.04 -29.04 -8.93
CA LEU A 453 4.18 -29.57 -9.67
C LEU A 453 5.41 -29.76 -8.77
N ARG A 454 5.71 -28.79 -7.88
CA ARG A 454 6.78 -28.93 -6.89
C ARG A 454 6.53 -30.12 -5.95
N SER A 455 5.30 -30.32 -5.51
CA SER A 455 4.92 -31.48 -4.69
C SER A 455 5.11 -32.80 -5.44
N LEU A 456 4.76 -32.86 -6.73
CA LEU A 456 5.01 -34.04 -7.58
C LEU A 456 6.51 -34.31 -7.75
N ASP A 457 7.31 -33.29 -8.00
CA ASP A 457 8.78 -33.41 -8.12
C ASP A 457 9.43 -33.92 -6.82
N ASN A 458 8.78 -33.66 -5.68
CA ASN A 458 9.16 -34.21 -4.37
C ASN A 458 8.56 -35.59 -4.06
N GLY A 459 7.93 -36.25 -5.03
CA GLY A 459 7.43 -37.61 -4.91
C GLY A 459 6.02 -37.76 -4.33
N ALA A 460 5.17 -36.72 -4.36
CA ALA A 460 3.80 -36.77 -3.82
C ALA A 460 2.91 -37.89 -4.40
N ALA A 461 3.21 -38.38 -5.60
CA ALA A 461 2.49 -39.49 -6.24
C ALA A 461 3.15 -40.88 -6.03
N SER A 462 4.36 -40.93 -5.44
CA SER A 462 5.21 -42.13 -5.43
C SER A 462 4.66 -43.31 -4.62
N GLU A 463 3.81 -43.04 -3.63
CA GLU A 463 3.17 -44.08 -2.80
C GLU A 463 2.11 -44.89 -3.56
N GLY A 464 1.64 -44.43 -4.74
CA GLY A 464 0.60 -45.11 -5.49
C GLY A 464 -0.75 -45.13 -4.76
N SER A 465 -1.07 -44.08 -4.00
CA SER A 465 -2.37 -43.91 -3.36
C SER A 465 -3.00 -42.55 -3.64
N LEU A 466 -4.24 -42.56 -4.14
CA LEU A 466 -4.98 -41.34 -4.39
C LEU A 466 -5.35 -40.61 -3.09
N LEU A 467 -5.64 -41.35 -2.00
CA LEU A 467 -5.94 -40.74 -0.70
C LEU A 467 -4.71 -40.00 -0.14
N SER A 468 -3.52 -40.62 -0.14
CA SER A 468 -2.28 -39.95 0.26
C SER A 468 -2.04 -38.68 -0.55
N PHE A 469 -2.19 -38.78 -1.88
CA PHE A 469 -2.01 -37.63 -2.77
C PHE A 469 -3.01 -36.50 -2.50
N LEU A 470 -4.30 -36.82 -2.30
CA LEU A 470 -5.33 -35.82 -1.97
C LEU A 470 -5.05 -35.13 -0.63
N GLY A 471 -4.46 -35.82 0.34
CA GLY A 471 -4.02 -35.22 1.60
C GLY A 471 -2.91 -34.16 1.39
N ILE A 472 -1.92 -34.45 0.55
CA ILE A 472 -0.85 -33.50 0.17
C ILE A 472 -1.43 -32.34 -0.65
N LEU A 473 -2.31 -32.66 -1.59
CA LEU A 473 -2.96 -31.65 -2.44
C LEU A 473 -3.82 -30.70 -1.60
N GLY A 474 -4.55 -31.20 -0.62
CA GLY A 474 -5.35 -30.38 0.31
C GLY A 474 -4.50 -29.31 1.00
N GLN A 475 -3.31 -29.67 1.52
CA GLN A 475 -2.38 -28.71 2.12
C GLN A 475 -1.90 -27.66 1.12
N THR A 476 -1.62 -28.07 -0.12
CA THR A 476 -1.18 -27.16 -1.18
C THR A 476 -2.28 -26.16 -1.56
N VAL A 477 -3.55 -26.59 -1.52
CA VAL A 477 -4.70 -25.74 -1.83
C VAL A 477 -5.06 -24.83 -0.65
N ASP A 478 -4.82 -25.24 0.60
CA ASP A 478 -5.02 -24.39 1.78
C ASP A 478 -4.10 -23.16 1.81
N GLU A 479 -2.95 -23.22 1.12
CA GLU A 479 -2.06 -22.07 0.92
C GLU A 479 -2.60 -21.09 -0.14
N MET A 480 -3.59 -21.50 -0.95
CA MET A 480 -4.23 -20.66 -1.96
C MET A 480 -5.29 -19.75 -1.33
N GLY A 481 -5.07 -18.43 -1.44
CA GLY A 481 -6.08 -17.44 -1.05
C GLY A 481 -7.28 -17.36 -2.01
N GLY A 482 -8.25 -16.52 -1.66
CA GLY A 482 -9.35 -16.16 -2.54
C GLY A 482 -10.47 -17.21 -2.67
N THR A 483 -11.50 -16.86 -3.44
CA THR A 483 -12.73 -17.68 -3.57
C THR A 483 -12.46 -19.03 -4.22
N LEU A 484 -11.60 -19.07 -5.25
CA LEU A 484 -11.29 -20.31 -5.97
C LEU A 484 -10.48 -21.29 -5.10
N GLY A 485 -9.56 -20.78 -4.27
CA GLY A 485 -8.84 -21.59 -3.27
C GLY A 485 -9.79 -22.22 -2.26
N ALA A 486 -10.75 -21.45 -1.73
CA ALA A 486 -11.77 -21.99 -0.83
C ALA A 486 -12.66 -23.05 -1.51
N ILE A 487 -13.06 -22.84 -2.77
CA ILE A 487 -13.87 -23.81 -3.52
C ILE A 487 -13.10 -25.12 -3.72
N PHE A 488 -11.86 -25.06 -4.18
CA PHE A 488 -11.03 -26.24 -4.37
C PHE A 488 -10.69 -26.93 -3.03
N GLY A 489 -10.41 -26.17 -1.98
CA GLY A 489 -10.11 -26.71 -0.64
C GLY A 489 -11.29 -27.47 -0.06
N ILE A 490 -12.51 -26.93 -0.17
CA ILE A 490 -13.75 -27.61 0.24
C ILE A 490 -13.97 -28.86 -0.62
N PHE A 491 -13.85 -28.75 -1.95
CA PHE A 491 -14.05 -29.88 -2.86
C PHE A 491 -13.07 -31.02 -2.58
N ILE A 492 -11.77 -30.73 -2.47
CA ILE A 492 -10.73 -31.74 -2.23
C ILE A 492 -10.89 -32.37 -0.85
N SER A 493 -11.20 -31.58 0.18
CA SER A 493 -11.45 -32.11 1.52
C SER A 493 -12.69 -33.01 1.56
N ALA A 494 -13.76 -32.61 0.87
CA ALA A 494 -14.97 -33.42 0.77
C ALA A 494 -14.75 -34.69 -0.08
N PHE A 495 -13.97 -34.60 -1.15
CA PHE A 495 -13.60 -35.73 -1.99
C PHE A 495 -12.72 -36.73 -1.24
N TYR A 496 -11.72 -36.26 -0.52
CA TYR A 496 -10.91 -37.07 0.39
C TYR A 496 -11.80 -37.79 1.40
N ALA A 497 -12.69 -37.07 2.09
CA ALA A 497 -13.56 -37.65 3.11
C ALA A 497 -14.55 -38.67 2.54
N ALA A 498 -15.11 -38.40 1.34
CA ALA A 498 -15.97 -39.35 0.65
C ALA A 498 -15.21 -40.62 0.27
N LEU A 499 -14.05 -40.47 -0.37
CA LEU A 499 -13.21 -41.58 -0.81
C LEU A 499 -12.73 -42.41 0.37
N ALA A 500 -12.32 -41.78 1.48
CA ALA A 500 -11.88 -42.46 2.69
C ALA A 500 -13.02 -43.23 3.39
N ARG A 501 -14.27 -42.75 3.32
CA ARG A 501 -15.43 -43.50 3.83
C ARG A 501 -15.68 -44.76 3.02
N HIS A 502 -15.64 -44.66 1.69
CA HIS A 502 -15.78 -45.82 0.81
C HIS A 502 -14.64 -46.83 1.00
N ALA A 503 -13.42 -46.33 1.19
CA ALA A 503 -12.27 -47.14 1.52
C ALA A 503 -12.49 -47.89 2.86
N ASN A 504 -12.83 -47.18 3.95
CA ASN A 504 -12.94 -47.78 5.29
C ASN A 504 -14.18 -48.67 5.54
N GLN A 505 -15.26 -48.53 4.76
CA GLN A 505 -16.47 -49.35 4.93
C GLN A 505 -16.42 -50.67 4.13
N GLU A 506 -15.56 -50.79 3.10
CA GLU A 506 -15.56 -51.93 2.16
C GLU A 506 -14.15 -52.44 1.76
N PHE A 507 -13.16 -52.41 2.66
CA PHE A 507 -11.83 -53.03 2.45
C PHE A 507 -11.73 -54.57 2.69
N PRO A 508 -12.63 -55.45 2.22
CA PRO A 508 -12.20 -56.76 1.79
C PRO A 508 -12.17 -56.78 0.25
N SER A 509 -11.05 -56.29 -0.30
CA SER A 509 -10.65 -56.26 -1.73
C SER A 509 -11.60 -55.52 -2.68
N LEU A 510 -11.12 -54.43 -3.30
CA LEU A 510 -11.59 -53.99 -4.62
C LEU A 510 -11.59 -55.24 -5.53
N LYS A 511 -12.76 -55.71 -5.96
CA LYS A 511 -12.88 -56.99 -6.67
C LYS A 511 -12.54 -56.82 -8.15
N SER A 512 -12.62 -55.60 -8.68
CA SER A 512 -12.34 -55.22 -10.06
C SER A 512 -11.97 -53.74 -10.22
N ASN A 513 -11.46 -53.37 -11.40
CA ASN A 513 -11.26 -51.96 -11.78
C ASN A 513 -12.59 -51.20 -11.96
N GLU A 514 -13.70 -51.89 -12.24
CA GLU A 514 -15.02 -51.28 -12.42
C GLU A 514 -15.54 -50.73 -11.08
N ASP A 515 -15.36 -51.48 -9.99
CA ASP A 515 -15.72 -51.02 -8.63
C ASP A 515 -14.94 -49.76 -8.23
N ALA A 516 -13.65 -49.67 -8.60
CA ALA A 516 -12.82 -48.51 -8.30
C ALA A 516 -13.32 -47.23 -9.02
N VAL A 517 -13.72 -47.36 -10.30
CA VAL A 517 -14.25 -46.24 -11.08
C VAL A 517 -15.60 -45.77 -10.54
N GLU A 518 -16.47 -46.71 -10.13
CA GLU A 518 -17.75 -46.39 -9.49
C GLU A 518 -17.57 -45.62 -8.18
N HIS A 519 -16.69 -46.09 -7.28
CA HIS A 519 -16.43 -45.40 -6.02
C HIS A 519 -15.80 -44.01 -6.23
N LEU A 520 -14.92 -43.85 -7.22
CA LEU A 520 -14.34 -42.56 -7.58
C LEU A 520 -15.42 -41.58 -8.06
N SER A 521 -16.29 -42.01 -8.98
CA SER A 521 -17.31 -41.14 -9.56
C SER A 521 -18.35 -40.70 -8.51
N LEU A 522 -18.78 -41.61 -7.64
CA LEU A 522 -19.68 -41.30 -6.52
C LEU A 522 -19.02 -40.37 -5.49
N SER A 523 -17.74 -40.55 -5.22
CA SER A 523 -16.99 -39.69 -4.29
C SER A 523 -16.85 -38.26 -4.83
N VAL A 524 -16.62 -38.10 -6.14
CA VAL A 524 -16.62 -36.79 -6.82
C VAL A 524 -18.00 -36.12 -6.70
N ALA A 525 -19.09 -36.83 -6.99
CA ALA A 525 -20.44 -36.30 -6.84
C ALA A 525 -20.77 -35.90 -5.39
N SER A 526 -20.37 -36.72 -4.41
CA SER A 526 -20.54 -36.39 -2.99
C SER A 526 -19.75 -35.13 -2.60
N ALA A 527 -18.55 -34.95 -3.15
CA ALA A 527 -17.74 -33.75 -2.92
C ALA A 527 -18.40 -32.48 -3.49
N VAL A 528 -18.94 -32.55 -4.70
CA VAL A 528 -19.71 -31.44 -5.30
C VAL A 528 -20.95 -31.13 -4.48
N GLN A 529 -21.69 -32.14 -4.02
CA GLN A 529 -22.86 -31.95 -3.17
C GLN A 529 -22.49 -31.26 -1.85
N SER A 530 -21.38 -31.66 -1.23
CA SER A 530 -20.87 -30.99 -0.02
C SER A 530 -20.54 -29.53 -0.31
N LEU A 531 -19.82 -29.25 -1.41
CA LEU A 531 -19.49 -27.89 -1.83
C LEU A 531 -20.74 -27.04 -2.06
N GLN A 532 -21.80 -27.59 -2.68
CA GLN A 532 -23.09 -26.90 -2.86
C GLN A 532 -23.76 -26.50 -1.53
N GLY A 533 -23.39 -27.09 -0.40
CA GLY A 533 -23.81 -26.67 0.94
C GLY A 533 -23.07 -25.44 1.47
N HIS A 534 -21.91 -25.10 0.89
CA HIS A 534 -21.06 -23.98 1.30
C HIS A 534 -21.09 -22.79 0.33
N THR A 535 -21.70 -22.95 -0.84
CA THR A 535 -21.90 -21.87 -1.81
C THR A 535 -23.34 -21.85 -2.34
N PRO A 536 -23.95 -20.68 -2.56
CA PRO A 536 -25.23 -20.59 -3.26
C PRO A 536 -25.12 -20.90 -4.76
N ALA A 537 -23.90 -20.96 -5.32
CA ALA A 537 -23.68 -21.16 -6.75
C ALA A 537 -24.17 -22.51 -7.27
N ARG A 538 -24.89 -22.47 -8.40
CA ARG A 538 -25.45 -23.59 -9.14
C ARG A 538 -25.09 -23.45 -10.61
N GLU A 539 -25.43 -24.49 -11.38
CA GLU A 539 -25.39 -24.40 -12.83
C GLU A 539 -26.37 -23.30 -13.29
N GLY A 540 -25.91 -22.43 -14.19
CA GLY A 540 -26.62 -21.24 -14.65
C GLY A 540 -26.18 -19.95 -13.98
N ASP A 541 -25.27 -19.98 -13.00
CA ASP A 541 -24.85 -18.79 -12.26
C ASP A 541 -23.60 -18.08 -12.81
N ARG A 542 -22.96 -18.68 -13.84
CA ARG A 542 -21.71 -18.25 -14.47
C ARG A 542 -20.54 -18.26 -13.49
N THR A 543 -20.21 -19.46 -13.01
CA THR A 543 -19.14 -19.76 -12.07
C THR A 543 -18.49 -21.09 -12.41
N VAL A 544 -17.45 -21.48 -11.66
CA VAL A 544 -16.86 -22.83 -11.73
C VAL A 544 -17.89 -23.97 -11.56
N MET A 545 -19.03 -23.71 -10.89
CA MET A 545 -20.09 -24.70 -10.70
C MET A 545 -20.80 -25.09 -12.00
N ASP A 546 -20.79 -24.23 -13.03
CA ASP A 546 -21.32 -24.53 -14.37
C ASP A 546 -20.57 -25.65 -15.06
N VAL A 547 -19.34 -25.93 -14.64
CA VAL A 547 -18.53 -27.04 -15.12
C VAL A 547 -18.53 -28.18 -14.12
N LEU A 548 -18.32 -27.88 -12.83
CA LEU A 548 -18.12 -28.88 -11.79
C LEU A 548 -19.36 -29.77 -11.57
N ILE A 549 -20.56 -29.18 -11.55
CA ILE A 549 -21.82 -29.91 -11.34
C ILE A 549 -22.09 -30.88 -12.52
N PRO A 550 -22.23 -30.41 -13.78
CA PRO A 550 -22.54 -31.31 -14.88
C PRO A 550 -21.45 -32.34 -15.16
N PHE A 551 -20.17 -32.00 -14.88
CA PHE A 551 -19.08 -32.98 -14.93
C PHE A 551 -19.30 -34.12 -13.93
N ALA A 552 -19.54 -33.79 -12.65
CA ALA A 552 -19.71 -34.78 -11.59
C ALA A 552 -20.96 -35.65 -11.81
N ASP A 553 -22.08 -35.06 -12.22
CA ASP A 553 -23.32 -35.77 -12.51
C ASP A 553 -23.15 -36.75 -13.69
N MET A 554 -22.50 -36.31 -14.77
CA MET A 554 -22.20 -37.17 -15.93
C MET A 554 -21.28 -38.32 -15.52
N TYR A 555 -20.20 -38.03 -14.78
CA TYR A 555 -19.24 -39.05 -14.37
C TYR A 555 -19.86 -40.08 -13.41
N ALA A 556 -20.66 -39.64 -12.44
CA ALA A 556 -21.38 -40.54 -11.53
C ALA A 556 -22.40 -41.44 -12.26
N THR A 557 -23.09 -40.90 -13.28
CA THR A 557 -24.13 -41.65 -14.01
C THR A 557 -23.54 -42.64 -15.02
N THR A 558 -22.48 -42.24 -15.73
CA THR A 558 -21.96 -43.01 -16.88
C THR A 558 -20.66 -43.75 -16.59
N GLN A 559 -19.95 -43.35 -15.54
CA GLN A 559 -18.59 -43.79 -15.24
C GLN A 559 -17.58 -43.49 -16.37
N ASP A 560 -17.97 -42.68 -17.36
CA ASP A 560 -17.14 -42.27 -18.50
C ASP A 560 -16.53 -40.89 -18.25
N PHE A 561 -15.27 -40.89 -17.78
CA PHE A 561 -14.53 -39.66 -17.51
C PHE A 561 -14.33 -38.83 -18.78
N ALA A 562 -14.03 -39.46 -19.92
CA ALA A 562 -13.79 -38.75 -21.18
C ALA A 562 -15.05 -38.02 -21.67
N ALA A 563 -16.21 -38.67 -21.58
CA ALA A 563 -17.50 -38.04 -21.89
C ALA A 563 -17.82 -36.89 -20.91
N ALA A 564 -17.53 -37.06 -19.62
CA ALA A 564 -17.71 -36.01 -18.62
C ALA A 564 -16.80 -34.79 -18.88
N VAL A 565 -15.52 -34.99 -19.22
CA VAL A 565 -14.60 -33.90 -19.59
C VAL A 565 -15.04 -33.18 -20.87
N LYS A 566 -15.53 -33.93 -21.86
CA LYS A 566 -16.09 -33.33 -23.08
C LYS A 566 -17.30 -32.44 -22.76
N LEU A 567 -18.18 -32.88 -21.86
CA LEU A 567 -19.29 -32.06 -21.38
C LEU A 567 -18.79 -30.82 -20.63
N ALA A 568 -17.81 -30.98 -19.75
CA ALA A 568 -17.16 -29.89 -19.02
C ALA A 568 -16.65 -28.79 -19.96
N GLY A 569 -15.98 -29.15 -21.06
CA GLY A 569 -15.50 -28.18 -22.04
C GLY A 569 -16.63 -27.40 -22.74
N ASN A 570 -17.69 -28.10 -23.15
CA ASN A 570 -18.87 -27.45 -23.73
C ASN A 570 -19.54 -26.50 -22.74
N LYS A 571 -19.62 -26.89 -21.46
CA LYS A 571 -20.20 -26.07 -20.39
C LYS A 571 -19.33 -24.86 -20.06
N ALA A 572 -18.01 -25.04 -19.97
CA ALA A 572 -17.06 -23.95 -19.78
C ALA A 572 -17.20 -22.90 -20.87
N LEU A 573 -17.27 -23.31 -22.15
CA LEU A 573 -17.50 -22.39 -23.26
C LEU A 573 -18.88 -21.73 -23.20
N ALA A 574 -19.93 -22.48 -22.85
CA ALA A 574 -21.29 -21.98 -22.79
C ALA A 574 -21.49 -20.88 -21.73
N THR A 575 -20.66 -20.83 -20.69
CA THR A 575 -20.71 -19.77 -19.67
C THR A 575 -20.63 -18.35 -20.25
N ARG A 576 -20.05 -18.18 -21.45
CA ARG A 576 -20.01 -16.90 -22.16
C ARG A 576 -21.37 -16.30 -22.50
N TRP A 577 -22.41 -17.13 -22.52
CA TRP A 577 -23.80 -16.74 -22.81
C TRP A 577 -24.68 -16.69 -21.56
N ILE A 578 -24.12 -17.04 -20.40
CA ILE A 578 -24.86 -17.05 -19.15
C ILE A 578 -24.78 -15.65 -18.54
N LYS A 579 -25.93 -15.11 -18.15
CA LYS A 579 -25.95 -13.87 -17.37
C LYS A 579 -25.48 -14.19 -15.95
N PRO A 580 -24.40 -13.55 -15.45
CA PRO A 580 -23.89 -13.84 -14.12
C PRO A 580 -24.90 -13.41 -13.05
N SER A 581 -25.18 -14.32 -12.12
CA SER A 581 -26.05 -14.10 -10.96
C SER A 581 -25.28 -14.11 -9.64
N LEU A 582 -24.07 -14.67 -9.62
CA LEU A 582 -23.16 -14.76 -8.49
C LEU A 582 -21.72 -14.38 -8.87
N GLY A 583 -20.86 -14.25 -7.86
CA GLY A 583 -19.48 -13.81 -8.04
C GLY A 583 -19.37 -12.33 -8.43
N ARG A 584 -18.14 -11.89 -8.71
CA ARG A 584 -17.87 -10.48 -9.07
C ARG A 584 -18.55 -10.08 -10.38
N ALA A 585 -18.64 -11.02 -11.33
CA ALA A 585 -19.31 -10.83 -12.61
C ALA A 585 -20.78 -10.38 -12.47
N SER A 586 -21.46 -10.69 -11.36
CA SER A 586 -22.86 -10.29 -11.14
C SER A 586 -23.06 -8.78 -10.94
N TYR A 587 -22.02 -8.03 -10.51
CA TYR A 587 -22.09 -6.59 -10.24
C TYR A 587 -21.03 -5.73 -10.96
N VAL A 588 -20.17 -6.34 -11.78
CA VAL A 588 -19.20 -5.63 -12.63
C VAL A 588 -19.84 -5.26 -13.97
N GLY A 589 -20.41 -4.05 -14.05
CA GLY A 589 -20.80 -3.34 -15.28
C GLY A 589 -21.29 -4.19 -16.47
N ASP A 590 -20.62 -4.03 -17.62
CA ASP A 590 -20.92 -4.70 -18.90
C ASP A 590 -20.60 -6.21 -18.90
N ALA A 591 -20.18 -6.85 -17.81
CA ALA A 591 -19.82 -8.28 -17.83
C ALA A 591 -20.94 -9.17 -18.40
N ALA A 592 -22.20 -8.79 -18.18
CA ALA A 592 -23.37 -9.47 -18.74
C ALA A 592 -23.53 -9.32 -20.28
N THR A 593 -22.86 -8.35 -20.91
CA THR A 593 -22.90 -8.10 -22.36
C THR A 593 -21.62 -8.57 -23.08
N ARG A 594 -20.65 -9.12 -22.34
CA ARG A 594 -19.38 -9.63 -22.89
C ARG A 594 -19.44 -11.14 -23.09
N GLU A 595 -19.16 -11.56 -24.32
CA GLU A 595 -19.19 -12.96 -24.78
C GLU A 595 -17.89 -13.72 -24.45
N VAL A 596 -17.38 -13.56 -23.22
CA VAL A 596 -16.17 -14.26 -22.73
C VAL A 596 -16.53 -15.37 -21.73
N PRO A 597 -15.84 -16.52 -21.70
CA PRO A 597 -16.08 -17.59 -20.73
C PRO A 597 -15.81 -17.13 -19.29
N ASP A 598 -16.45 -17.78 -18.33
CA ASP A 598 -16.10 -17.64 -16.91
C ASP A 598 -14.67 -18.18 -16.67
N PRO A 599 -13.75 -17.38 -16.11
CA PRO A 599 -12.39 -17.81 -15.84
C PRO A 599 -12.31 -19.03 -14.92
N GLY A 600 -13.13 -19.09 -13.86
CA GLY A 600 -13.14 -20.21 -12.92
C GLY A 600 -13.59 -21.52 -13.56
N ALA A 601 -14.68 -21.47 -14.34
CA ALA A 601 -15.19 -22.59 -15.12
C ALA A 601 -14.16 -23.08 -16.14
N TRP A 602 -13.52 -22.17 -16.87
CA TRP A 602 -12.50 -22.52 -17.86
C TRP A 602 -11.26 -23.11 -17.21
N ALA A 603 -10.81 -22.56 -16.08
CA ALA A 603 -9.68 -23.09 -15.32
C ALA A 603 -9.93 -24.55 -14.88
N LEU A 604 -11.11 -24.84 -14.33
CA LEU A 604 -11.47 -26.21 -13.96
C LEU A 604 -11.52 -27.13 -15.18
N TYR A 605 -12.09 -26.68 -16.30
CA TYR A 605 -12.08 -27.47 -17.53
C TYR A 605 -10.66 -27.78 -18.02
N GLU A 606 -9.73 -26.84 -18.00
CA GLU A 606 -8.33 -27.07 -18.41
C GLU A 606 -7.65 -28.09 -17.49
N ILE A 607 -7.91 -28.04 -16.19
CA ILE A 607 -7.44 -29.05 -15.22
C ILE A 607 -8.01 -30.43 -15.58
N LEU A 608 -9.33 -30.54 -15.78
CA LEU A 608 -10.01 -31.80 -16.12
C LEU A 608 -9.54 -32.38 -17.48
N TRP A 609 -9.37 -31.52 -18.48
CA TRP A 609 -8.86 -31.91 -19.79
C TRP A 609 -7.40 -32.40 -19.71
N GLY A 610 -6.55 -31.66 -18.99
CA GLY A 610 -5.17 -32.07 -18.78
C GLY A 610 -5.06 -33.38 -17.98
N LEU A 611 -5.93 -33.61 -16.99
CA LEU A 611 -6.05 -34.91 -16.31
C LEU A 611 -6.35 -36.03 -17.32
N GLY A 612 -7.35 -35.86 -18.18
CA GLY A 612 -7.72 -36.84 -19.21
C GLY A 612 -6.57 -37.17 -20.17
N GLN A 613 -5.82 -36.15 -20.62
CA GLN A 613 -4.65 -36.34 -21.47
C GLN A 613 -3.54 -37.14 -20.78
N GLY A 614 -3.23 -36.83 -19.51
CA GLY A 614 -2.20 -37.55 -18.77
C GLY A 614 -2.62 -38.99 -18.38
N LEU A 615 -3.93 -39.27 -18.36
CA LEU A 615 -4.50 -40.61 -18.28
C LEU A 615 -4.47 -41.38 -19.62
N GLY A 616 -4.02 -40.76 -20.72
CA GLY A 616 -3.99 -41.37 -22.05
C GLY A 616 -5.35 -41.44 -22.75
N MET A 617 -6.32 -40.63 -22.33
CA MET A 617 -7.66 -40.60 -22.91
C MET A 617 -7.72 -39.66 -24.13
N ASP A 618 -8.44 -40.08 -25.18
CA ASP A 618 -8.67 -39.26 -26.37
C ASP A 618 -9.87 -38.31 -26.13
N VAL A 619 -9.58 -37.17 -25.49
CA VAL A 619 -10.57 -36.10 -25.28
C VAL A 619 -10.22 -34.89 -26.13
N PRO A 620 -11.04 -34.53 -27.14
CA PRO A 620 -10.82 -33.33 -27.94
C PRO A 620 -10.79 -32.08 -27.08
N ARG A 621 -9.76 -31.24 -27.26
CA ARG A 621 -9.67 -29.94 -26.60
C ARG A 621 -10.61 -28.95 -27.28
N VAL A 622 -11.48 -28.31 -26.51
CA VAL A 622 -12.21 -27.10 -26.94
C VAL A 622 -11.19 -26.00 -27.21
N ASN A 623 -11.24 -25.42 -28.41
CA ASN A 623 -10.31 -24.38 -28.82
C ASN A 623 -10.63 -23.06 -28.09
N ARG A 624 -9.63 -22.53 -27.38
CA ARG A 624 -9.72 -21.25 -26.66
C ARG A 624 -9.43 -20.04 -27.55
N ASP A 625 -8.76 -20.24 -28.68
CA ASP A 625 -8.36 -19.17 -29.60
C ASP A 625 -9.49 -18.70 -30.53
N ASP A 626 -10.61 -19.44 -30.53
CA ASP A 626 -11.85 -19.10 -31.27
C ASP A 626 -12.81 -18.22 -30.44
N VAL A 627 -12.33 -17.66 -29.31
CA VAL A 627 -13.08 -16.89 -28.30
C VAL A 627 -12.31 -15.64 -27.92
#